data_AF-A0A146M4V5-F1
#
_entry.id   AF-A0A146M4V5-F1
#
_cell.length_a   1.000
_cell.length_b   1.000
_cell.length_c   1.000
_cell.angle_alpha   90.00
_cell.angle_beta   90.00
_cell.angle_gamma   90.00
#
_symmetry.space_group_name_H-M   'P 1'
#
loop_
_entity.id
_entity.type
_entity.pdbx_description
1 polymer ?
#
loop_
_entity_poly.entity_id
_entity_poly.type
_entity_poly.pdbx_seq_one_letter_code
_entity_poly.pdbx_strand_id
1 'polypeptide(L)'
;HEGTLLTTNMMLERLQYGAWELELKSATPATAEFLCVATRHFLKDIITAIVCRRKGFRTKYNKFICGVGTPQLNPWLRNVPRGKTEPFQPLRIDKKIAGYLAPNPRPAREVMEQSGAFEMAASDSNVETLEPISLSDLAVTLKMHPSLVASNFVRTVNWERLYSKIHHPTWDS
;
A
#
# COMPACT_ATOMS: atom_id res chain seq x y z
N HIS A 1 -13.49 -18.95 13.48
CA HIS A 1 -12.80 -17.68 13.83
C HIS A 1 -11.49 -17.46 13.06
N GLU A 2 -11.09 -18.38 12.18
CA GLU A 2 -9.88 -18.27 11.38
C GLU A 2 -10.10 -17.33 10.20
N GLY A 3 -9.19 -16.37 10.01
CA GLY A 3 -9.25 -15.38 8.92
C GLY A 3 -9.27 -13.92 9.36
N THR A 4 -9.34 -13.62 10.65
CA THR A 4 -9.24 -12.24 11.17
C THR A 4 -7.90 -11.98 11.84
N LEU A 5 -7.44 -10.72 11.80
CA LEU A 5 -6.28 -10.29 12.56
C LEU A 5 -6.56 -10.38 14.06
N LEU A 6 -5.51 -10.60 14.84
CA LEU A 6 -5.58 -10.68 16.30
C LEU A 6 -6.21 -9.42 16.89
N THR A 7 -7.18 -9.63 17.79
CA THR A 7 -7.70 -8.57 18.64
C THR A 7 -6.65 -8.14 19.65
N THR A 8 -6.80 -6.95 20.21
CA THR A 8 -5.88 -6.40 21.23
C THR A 8 -5.74 -7.33 22.44
N ASN A 9 -6.84 -7.94 22.89
CA ASN A 9 -6.85 -8.88 24.01
C ASN A 9 -6.07 -10.16 23.70
N MET A 10 -6.30 -10.78 22.53
CA MET A 10 -5.54 -11.98 22.12
C MET A 10 -4.04 -11.68 21.96
N MET A 11 -3.70 -10.48 21.48
CA MET A 11 -2.31 -10.04 21.38
C MET A 11 -1.69 -9.85 22.78
N LEU A 12 -2.45 -9.27 23.72
CA LEU A 12 -2.00 -9.08 25.10
C LEU A 12 -1.75 -10.41 25.81
N GLU A 13 -2.65 -11.38 25.69
CA GLU A 13 -2.49 -12.73 26.28
C GLU A 13 -1.20 -13.40 25.78
N ARG A 14 -0.95 -13.34 24.46
CA ARG A 14 0.27 -13.87 23.86
C ARG A 14 1.52 -13.12 24.34
N LEU A 15 1.45 -11.80 24.47
CA LEU A 15 2.56 -10.98 24.99
C LEU A 15 2.83 -11.25 26.46
N GLN A 16 1.80 -11.49 27.28
CA GLN A 16 1.95 -11.85 28.69
C GLN A 16 2.60 -13.22 28.84
N TYR A 17 2.18 -14.20 28.03
CA TYR A 17 2.80 -15.52 28.01
C TYR A 17 4.28 -15.44 27.57
N GLY A 18 4.59 -14.70 26.51
CA GLY A 18 5.99 -14.50 26.09
C GLY A 18 6.82 -13.70 27.09
N ALA A 19 6.23 -12.73 27.78
CA ALA A 19 6.89 -12.02 28.88
C ALA A 19 7.24 -12.99 30.02
N TRP A 20 6.33 -13.90 30.36
CA TRP A 20 6.57 -14.92 31.36
C TRP A 20 7.70 -15.88 30.96
N GLU A 21 7.75 -16.34 29.70
CA GLU A 21 8.85 -17.19 29.19
C GLU A 21 10.22 -16.49 29.24
N LEU A 22 10.24 -15.16 29.13
CA LEU A 22 11.46 -14.35 29.20
C LEU A 22 11.75 -13.80 30.60
N GLU A 23 11.04 -14.28 31.63
CA GLU A 23 11.16 -13.84 33.03
C GLU A 23 10.89 -12.34 33.24
N LEU A 24 10.11 -11.73 32.34
CA LEU A 24 9.66 -10.34 32.43
C LEU A 24 8.36 -10.23 33.24
N LYS A 25 8.20 -9.12 33.97
CA LYS A 25 7.14 -8.96 34.97
C LYS A 25 5.71 -8.96 34.41
N SER A 26 5.46 -8.24 33.30
CA SER A 26 4.16 -8.23 32.60
C SER A 26 4.24 -7.39 31.32
N ALA A 27 3.33 -7.62 30.39
CA ALA A 27 3.13 -6.78 29.21
C ALA A 27 1.98 -5.78 29.43
N THR A 28 2.20 -4.52 29.08
CA THR A 28 1.17 -3.47 29.13
C THR A 28 0.20 -3.55 27.95
N PRO A 29 -1.09 -3.20 28.15
CA PRO A 29 -2.10 -3.22 27.08
C PRO A 29 -1.75 -2.27 25.92
N ALA A 30 -1.12 -1.13 26.20
CA ALA A 30 -0.66 -0.20 25.17
C ALA A 30 0.34 -0.84 24.20
N THR A 31 1.20 -1.74 24.68
CA THR A 31 2.15 -2.47 23.83
C THR A 31 1.44 -3.38 22.83
N ALA A 32 0.36 -4.03 23.27
CA ALA A 32 -0.48 -4.86 22.40
C ALA A 32 -1.15 -4.01 21.32
N GLU A 33 -1.65 -2.81 21.66
CA GLU A 33 -2.22 -1.87 20.70
C GLU A 33 -1.19 -1.43 19.65
N PHE A 34 0.02 -1.04 20.07
CA PHE A 34 1.09 -0.68 19.14
C PHE A 34 1.42 -1.81 18.18
N LEU A 35 1.49 -3.05 18.68
CA LEU A 35 1.78 -4.22 17.85
C LEU A 35 0.64 -4.54 16.86
N CYS A 36 -0.62 -4.39 17.27
CA CYS A 36 -1.78 -4.48 16.37
C CYS A 36 -1.73 -3.41 15.27
N VAL A 37 -1.35 -2.17 15.60
CA VAL A 37 -1.20 -1.10 14.59
C VAL A 37 -0.02 -1.39 13.66
N ALA A 38 1.12 -1.83 14.20
CA ALA A 38 2.31 -2.15 13.41
C ALA A 38 2.05 -3.31 12.44
N THR A 39 1.39 -4.38 12.88
CA THR A 39 1.01 -5.52 12.02
C THR A 39 0.06 -5.12 10.91
N ARG A 40 -0.92 -4.25 11.19
CA ARG A 40 -1.80 -3.68 10.16
C ARG A 40 -1.03 -2.88 9.11
N HIS A 41 -0.09 -2.03 9.55
CA HIS A 41 0.76 -1.26 8.62
C HIS A 41 1.65 -2.18 7.78
N PHE A 42 2.30 -3.16 8.41
CA PHE A 42 3.11 -4.16 7.74
C PHE A 42 2.35 -4.90 6.63
N LEU A 43 1.12 -5.37 6.91
CA LEU A 43 0.29 -6.03 5.91
C LEU A 43 -0.17 -5.06 4.82
N LYS A 44 -0.52 -3.83 5.18
CA LYS A 44 -0.89 -2.78 4.22
C LYS A 44 0.26 -2.49 3.27
N ASP A 45 1.50 -2.45 3.74
CA ASP A 45 2.68 -2.18 2.91
C ASP A 45 2.91 -3.32 1.90
N ILE A 46 2.78 -4.57 2.34
CA ILE A 46 2.88 -5.75 1.45
C ILE A 46 1.78 -5.70 0.38
N ILE A 47 0.52 -5.51 0.78
CA ILE A 47 -0.61 -5.47 -0.17
C ILE A 47 -0.45 -4.28 -1.12
N THR A 48 -0.03 -3.12 -0.61
CA THR A 48 0.21 -1.93 -1.44
C THR A 48 1.30 -2.21 -2.47
N ALA A 49 2.39 -2.88 -2.10
CA ALA A 49 3.45 -3.26 -3.03
C ALA A 49 2.94 -4.22 -4.13
N ILE A 50 2.10 -5.21 -3.77
CA ILE A 50 1.49 -6.13 -4.74
C ILE A 50 0.59 -5.35 -5.70
N VAL A 51 -0.29 -4.50 -5.19
CA VAL A 51 -1.24 -3.75 -6.03
C VAL A 51 -0.52 -2.74 -6.90
N CYS A 52 0.51 -2.04 -6.41
CA CYS A 52 1.31 -1.10 -7.20
C CYS A 52 2.12 -1.77 -8.31
N ARG A 53 2.46 -3.05 -8.14
CA ARG A 53 3.09 -3.83 -9.21
C ARG A 53 2.06 -4.23 -10.27
N ARG A 54 0.89 -4.69 -9.83
CA ARG A 54 -0.15 -5.23 -10.73
C ARG A 54 -0.92 -4.16 -11.47
N LYS A 55 -1.12 -3.00 -10.84
CA LYS A 55 -1.85 -1.86 -11.39
C LYS A 55 -0.94 -0.66 -11.47
N GLY A 56 -1.21 0.21 -12.44
CA GLY A 56 -0.61 1.53 -12.48
C GLY A 56 -0.84 2.29 -11.16
N PHE A 57 0.19 3.00 -10.71
CA PHE A 57 0.11 3.94 -9.60
C PHE A 57 0.77 5.26 -9.99
N ARG A 58 0.41 6.32 -9.30
CA ARG A 58 1.06 7.63 -9.44
C ARG A 58 2.00 7.85 -8.26
N THR A 59 3.01 8.68 -8.46
CA THR A 59 3.94 9.06 -7.39
C THR A 59 3.92 10.58 -7.23
N LYS A 60 3.72 11.03 -6.00
CA LYS A 60 3.79 12.42 -5.56
C LYS A 60 5.12 12.70 -4.86
N TYR A 61 5.62 13.93 -4.97
CA TYR A 61 6.84 14.37 -4.26
C TYR A 61 8.01 13.37 -4.38
N ASN A 62 8.25 12.88 -5.61
CA ASN A 62 9.33 11.96 -5.98
C ASN A 62 9.25 10.53 -5.37
N LYS A 63 8.48 10.28 -4.30
CA LYS A 63 8.47 8.97 -3.61
C LYS A 63 7.14 8.52 -3.00
N PHE A 64 6.14 9.39 -2.86
CA PHE A 64 4.89 9.05 -2.20
C PHE A 64 3.89 8.44 -3.18
N ILE A 65 3.51 7.18 -2.98
CA ILE A 65 2.54 6.50 -3.84
C ILE A 65 1.15 7.14 -3.65
N CYS A 66 0.54 7.61 -4.73
CA CYS A 66 -0.82 8.12 -4.80
C CYS A 66 -1.59 7.48 -5.98
N GLY A 67 -2.92 7.56 -5.99
CA GLY A 67 -3.72 7.11 -7.13
C GLY A 67 -3.48 5.65 -7.51
N VAL A 68 -3.54 4.72 -6.55
CA VAL A 68 -3.38 3.30 -6.85
C VAL A 68 -4.55 2.83 -7.72
N GLY A 69 -4.26 2.18 -8.84
CA GLY A 69 -5.28 1.72 -9.78
C GLY A 69 -5.70 2.76 -10.82
N THR A 70 -5.09 3.95 -10.83
CA THR A 70 -5.27 4.88 -11.95
C THR A 70 -4.42 4.44 -13.13
N PRO A 71 -4.92 4.56 -14.37
CA PRO A 71 -4.14 4.19 -15.54
C PRO A 71 -2.92 5.13 -15.65
N GLN A 72 -1.75 4.56 -15.94
CA GLN A 72 -0.55 5.36 -16.12
C GLN A 72 -0.54 6.01 -17.49
N LEU A 73 -0.17 7.28 -17.51
CA LEU A 73 -0.03 8.04 -18.74
C LEU A 73 1.06 7.43 -19.62
N ASN A 74 0.80 7.34 -20.93
CA ASN A 74 1.74 6.75 -21.87
C ASN A 74 3.05 7.58 -21.91
N PRO A 75 4.21 7.01 -21.54
CA PRO A 75 5.49 7.72 -21.53
C PRO A 75 5.99 8.15 -22.92
N TRP A 76 5.41 7.62 -23.99
CA TRP A 76 5.80 7.91 -25.37
C TRP A 76 4.95 9.02 -26.00
N LEU A 77 3.84 9.41 -25.36
CA LEU A 77 2.95 10.45 -25.88
C LEU A 77 3.51 11.85 -25.55
N ARG A 78 3.84 12.62 -26.59
CA ARG A 78 4.53 13.92 -26.48
C ARG A 78 3.65 15.04 -25.91
N ASN A 79 2.32 14.93 -26.06
CA ASN A 79 1.34 15.95 -25.64
C ASN A 79 0.78 15.72 -24.23
N VAL A 80 1.42 14.86 -23.44
CA VAL A 80 0.99 14.61 -22.06
C VAL A 80 1.71 15.56 -21.12
N PRO A 81 0.97 16.34 -20.31
CA PRO A 81 1.57 17.22 -19.33
C PRO A 81 2.22 16.38 -18.22
N ARG A 82 3.55 16.24 -18.29
CA ARG A 82 4.35 15.61 -17.25
C ARG A 82 4.47 16.57 -16.08
N GLY A 83 3.78 16.28 -14.98
CA GLY A 83 3.90 17.07 -13.74
C GLY A 83 2.85 18.18 -13.56
N LYS A 84 1.61 17.99 -14.06
CA LYS A 84 0.51 18.87 -13.65
C LYS A 84 0.39 18.89 -12.12
N THR A 85 0.24 20.09 -11.58
CA THR A 85 -0.19 20.34 -10.21
C THR A 85 -1.50 19.60 -9.96
N GLU A 86 -1.52 18.77 -8.92
CA GLU A 86 -2.72 18.09 -8.47
C GLU A 86 -3.88 19.10 -8.31
N PRO A 87 -5.09 18.81 -8.80
CA PRO A 87 -6.25 19.69 -8.60
C PRO A 87 -6.58 19.89 -7.10
N PHE A 88 -6.06 19.01 -6.24
CA PHE A 88 -6.29 19.00 -4.80
C PHE A 88 -5.08 19.43 -3.98
N GLN A 89 -4.36 20.46 -4.42
CA GLN A 89 -3.42 21.11 -3.51
C GLN A 89 -4.23 21.91 -2.48
N PRO A 90 -4.15 21.63 -1.17
CA PRO A 90 -5.05 22.26 -0.19
C PRO A 90 -4.78 23.75 0.00
N LEU A 91 -3.51 24.15 -0.19
CA LEU A 91 -3.04 25.51 -0.03
C LEU A 91 -2.35 25.98 -1.31
N ARG A 92 -2.59 27.24 -1.66
CA ARG A 92 -1.90 27.98 -2.72
C ARG A 92 -1.11 29.13 -2.12
N ILE A 93 -0.02 29.51 -2.78
CA ILE A 93 0.76 30.68 -2.36
C ILE A 93 0.04 31.94 -2.87
N ASP A 94 -0.37 32.83 -1.97
CA ASP A 94 -1.00 34.10 -2.31
C ASP A 94 -0.24 35.26 -1.65
N LYS A 95 0.44 36.05 -2.47
CA LYS A 95 1.23 37.21 -2.01
C LYS A 95 0.38 38.32 -1.40
N LYS A 96 -0.95 38.25 -1.54
CA LYS A 96 -1.89 39.26 -1.03
C LYS A 96 -2.37 38.98 0.40
N ILE A 97 -2.08 37.80 0.95
CA ILE A 97 -2.55 37.37 2.28
C ILE A 97 -1.38 37.34 3.26
N ALA A 98 -1.58 37.86 4.47
CA ALA A 98 -0.60 37.77 5.55
C ALA A 98 -0.33 36.29 5.88
N GLY A 99 0.92 35.85 5.72
CA GLY A 99 1.31 34.44 5.87
C GLY A 99 1.47 33.67 4.55
N TYR A 100 1.25 34.30 3.39
CA TYR A 100 1.48 33.78 2.04
C TYR A 100 0.73 32.50 1.64
N LEU A 101 -0.04 31.88 2.53
CA LEU A 101 -0.78 30.64 2.28
C LEU A 101 -2.28 30.91 2.31
N ALA A 102 -2.96 30.56 1.22
CA ALA A 102 -4.40 30.68 1.09
C ALA A 102 -5.00 29.31 0.78
N PRO A 103 -6.25 29.02 1.20
CA PRO A 103 -6.98 27.85 0.72
C PRO A 103 -7.05 27.85 -0.80
N ASN A 104 -6.78 26.70 -1.41
CA ASN A 104 -6.96 26.55 -2.84
C ASN A 104 -8.43 26.24 -3.13
N PRO A 105 -9.14 27.06 -3.95
CA PRO A 105 -10.51 26.74 -4.33
C PRO A 105 -10.55 25.40 -5.07
N ARG A 106 -11.59 24.60 -4.78
CA ARG A 106 -11.83 23.37 -5.54
C ARG A 106 -12.08 23.76 -7.01
N PRO A 107 -11.42 23.10 -7.98
CA PRO A 107 -11.68 23.36 -9.39
C PRO A 107 -13.14 23.08 -9.75
N ALA A 108 -13.63 23.76 -10.79
CA ALA A 108 -14.97 23.51 -11.34
C ALA A 108 -15.10 22.06 -11.79
N ARG A 109 -16.31 21.50 -11.67
CA ARG A 109 -16.61 20.09 -12.00
C ARG A 109 -16.20 19.74 -13.43
N GLU A 110 -16.52 20.61 -14.39
CA GLU A 110 -16.20 20.42 -15.81
C GLU A 110 -14.69 20.26 -16.05
N VAL A 111 -13.87 21.06 -15.35
CA VAL A 111 -12.40 20.99 -15.42
C VAL A 111 -11.89 19.66 -14.88
N MET A 112 -12.51 19.16 -13.80
CA MET A 112 -12.17 17.84 -13.24
C MET A 112 -12.52 16.71 -14.20
N GLU A 113 -13.72 16.74 -14.78
CA GLU A 113 -14.18 15.74 -15.75
C GLU A 113 -13.31 15.72 -17.00
N GLN A 114 -12.99 16.89 -17.57
CA GLN A 114 -12.09 17.01 -18.71
C GLN A 114 -10.69 16.48 -18.39
N SER A 115 -10.17 16.74 -17.19
CA SER A 115 -8.87 16.22 -16.77
C SER A 115 -8.86 14.70 -16.65
N GLY A 116 -9.92 14.09 -16.11
CA GLY A 116 -10.05 12.64 -16.01
C GLY A 116 -10.22 11.97 -17.38
N ALA A 117 -11.03 12.56 -18.26
CA ALA A 117 -11.21 12.07 -19.63
C ALA A 117 -9.89 12.12 -20.42
N PHE A 118 -9.11 13.19 -20.28
CA PHE A 118 -7.78 13.30 -20.89
C PHE A 118 -6.82 12.25 -20.33
N GLU A 119 -6.77 12.05 -19.01
CA GLU A 119 -5.89 11.04 -18.40
C GLU A 119 -6.22 9.64 -18.91
N MET A 120 -7.51 9.30 -19.05
CA MET A 120 -7.94 8.02 -19.60
C MET A 120 -7.53 7.86 -21.07
N ALA A 121 -7.77 8.87 -21.90
CA ALA A 121 -7.43 8.83 -23.34
C ALA A 121 -5.92 8.84 -23.60
N ALA A 122 -5.13 9.46 -22.71
CA ALA A 122 -3.67 9.53 -22.80
C ALA A 122 -2.96 8.35 -22.12
N SER A 123 -3.71 7.44 -21.51
CA SER A 123 -3.17 6.21 -20.93
C SER A 123 -3.08 5.10 -21.95
N ASP A 124 -2.11 4.21 -21.76
CA ASP A 124 -1.99 3.00 -22.58
C ASP A 124 -3.02 1.98 -22.05
N SER A 125 -4.28 2.15 -22.47
CA SER A 125 -5.42 1.47 -21.88
C SER A 125 -5.65 0.09 -22.48
N ASN A 126 -4.65 -0.78 -22.48
CA ASN A 126 -4.93 -2.22 -22.50
C ASN A 126 -5.21 -2.66 -21.06
N VAL A 127 -6.33 -2.17 -20.51
CA VAL A 127 -6.78 -2.54 -19.16
C VAL A 127 -7.44 -3.90 -19.28
N GLU A 128 -6.62 -4.93 -19.40
CA GLU A 128 -7.08 -6.31 -19.25
C GLU A 128 -7.69 -6.46 -17.85
N THR A 129 -8.84 -7.11 -17.78
CA THR A 129 -9.46 -7.46 -16.50
C THR A 129 -8.51 -8.36 -15.73
N LEU A 130 -7.77 -7.77 -14.79
CA LEU A 130 -6.79 -8.48 -13.98
C LEU A 130 -7.48 -9.55 -13.14
N GLU A 131 -6.90 -10.75 -13.14
CA GLU A 131 -7.33 -11.85 -12.27
C GLU A 131 -7.26 -11.46 -10.78
N PRO A 132 -7.95 -12.17 -9.87
CA PRO A 132 -7.79 -11.97 -8.43
C PRO A 132 -6.31 -12.04 -7.97
N ILE A 133 -5.99 -11.45 -6.82
CA ILE A 133 -4.63 -11.52 -6.24
C ILE A 133 -4.30 -12.96 -5.89
N SER A 134 -3.22 -13.47 -6.47
CA SER A 134 -2.76 -14.84 -6.31
C SER A 134 -1.52 -14.93 -5.41
N LEU A 135 -1.21 -16.13 -4.92
CA LEU A 135 0.01 -16.37 -4.15
C LEU A 135 1.29 -16.19 -4.96
N SER A 136 1.24 -16.38 -6.29
CA SER A 136 2.37 -16.10 -7.17
C SER A 136 2.68 -14.60 -7.20
N ASP A 137 1.65 -13.72 -7.22
CA ASP A 137 1.84 -12.27 -7.14
C ASP A 137 2.60 -11.86 -5.87
N LEU A 138 2.25 -12.48 -4.73
CA LEU A 138 2.96 -12.27 -3.45
C LEU A 138 4.41 -12.74 -3.55
N ALA A 139 4.66 -13.92 -4.13
CA ALA A 139 6.01 -14.45 -4.35
C ALA A 139 6.85 -13.48 -5.19
N VAL A 140 6.35 -13.05 -6.35
CA VAL A 140 7.18 -12.19 -7.19
C VAL A 140 7.39 -10.80 -6.56
N THR A 141 6.41 -10.29 -5.81
CA THR A 141 6.54 -9.00 -5.11
C THR A 141 7.59 -9.05 -3.99
N LEU A 142 7.57 -10.08 -3.15
CA LEU A 142 8.55 -10.25 -2.07
C LEU A 142 9.98 -10.49 -2.61
N LYS A 143 10.11 -11.12 -3.79
CA LYS A 143 11.41 -11.27 -4.47
C LYS A 143 11.96 -9.93 -4.96
N MET A 144 11.10 -9.03 -5.46
CA MET A 144 11.49 -7.70 -5.93
C MET A 144 11.78 -6.72 -4.79
N HIS A 145 11.06 -6.85 -3.67
CA HIS A 145 11.17 -5.96 -2.52
C HIS A 145 11.51 -6.74 -1.23
N PRO A 146 12.75 -7.22 -1.09
CA PRO A 146 13.16 -7.99 0.09
C PRO A 146 13.10 -7.18 1.39
N SER A 147 13.14 -5.86 1.30
CA SER A 147 13.02 -4.94 2.44
C SER A 147 11.65 -4.93 3.11
N LEU A 148 10.60 -5.44 2.45
CA LEU A 148 9.26 -5.52 3.05
C LEU A 148 9.23 -6.41 4.29
N VAL A 149 10.02 -7.48 4.30
CA VAL A 149 10.18 -8.37 5.45
C VAL A 149 11.62 -8.27 5.92
N ALA A 150 11.88 -7.45 6.94
CA ALA A 150 13.25 -7.17 7.38
C ALA A 150 13.98 -8.42 7.92
N SER A 151 13.29 -9.30 8.65
CA SER A 151 13.89 -10.50 9.24
C SER A 151 14.13 -11.59 8.20
N ASN A 152 15.39 -11.97 8.00
CA ASN A 152 15.79 -13.05 7.10
C ASN A 152 15.17 -14.40 7.52
N PHE A 153 15.12 -14.70 8.82
CA PHE A 153 14.54 -15.95 9.32
C PHE A 153 13.05 -16.05 8.97
N VAL A 154 12.28 -15.00 9.29
CA VAL A 154 10.85 -14.92 8.97
C VAL A 154 10.65 -15.02 7.46
N ARG A 155 11.52 -14.40 6.66
CA ARG A 155 11.45 -14.48 5.21
C ARG A 155 11.66 -15.92 4.73
N THR A 156 12.74 -16.59 5.11
CA THR A 156 13.09 -17.95 4.64
C THR A 156 12.03 -18.98 5.02
N VAL A 157 11.63 -19.06 6.28
CA VAL A 157 10.64 -20.03 6.75
C VAL A 157 9.28 -19.84 6.04
N ASN A 158 8.86 -18.60 5.86
CA ASN A 158 7.61 -18.32 5.16
C ASN A 158 7.73 -18.50 3.63
N TRP A 159 8.94 -18.40 3.08
CA TRP A 159 9.21 -18.69 1.67
C TRP A 159 9.01 -20.16 1.34
N GLU A 160 9.51 -21.04 2.20
CA GLU A 160 9.32 -22.49 2.06
C GLU A 160 7.84 -22.85 2.11
N ARG A 161 7.10 -22.28 3.08
CA ARG A 161 5.64 -22.45 3.20
C ARG A 161 4.87 -21.89 2.01
N LEU A 162 5.33 -20.78 1.45
CA LEU A 162 4.71 -20.16 0.28
C LEU A 162 4.90 -21.05 -0.96
N TYR A 163 6.13 -21.52 -1.21
CA TYR A 163 6.41 -22.40 -2.33
C TYR A 163 5.70 -23.75 -2.21
N SER A 164 5.65 -24.33 -1.01
CA SER A 164 4.90 -25.58 -0.80
C SER A 164 3.43 -25.39 -1.16
N LYS A 165 2.79 -24.28 -0.76
CA LYS A 165 1.40 -23.96 -1.12
C LYS A 165 1.20 -23.72 -2.61
N ILE A 166 2.16 -23.10 -3.30
CA ILE A 166 2.06 -22.84 -4.75
C ILE A 166 2.17 -24.14 -5.55
N HIS A 167 3.09 -25.03 -5.17
CA HIS A 167 3.39 -26.26 -5.93
C HIS A 167 2.57 -27.48 -5.50
N HIS A 168 2.02 -27.47 -4.28
CA HIS A 168 1.20 -28.56 -3.74
C HIS A 168 -0.11 -27.99 -3.17
N PRO A 169 -1.06 -27.56 -4.03
CA PRO A 169 -2.32 -26.95 -3.60
C PRO A 169 -3.27 -27.92 -2.87
N THR A 170 -2.94 -29.20 -2.79
CA THR A 170 -3.77 -30.28 -2.23
C THR A 170 -3.63 -30.49 -0.71
N TRP A 171 -2.91 -29.61 0.02
CA TRP A 171 -2.63 -29.77 1.45
C TRP A 171 -3.49 -28.91 2.38
N ASP A 172 -4.50 -28.20 1.87
CA ASP A 172 -5.49 -27.48 2.71
C ASP A 172 -6.84 -28.25 2.64
N SER A 173 -7.08 -29.13 3.61
CA SER A 173 -8.40 -29.64 4.03
C SER A 173 -8.55 -29.38 5.53
#